data_AF-A0A973B164-F1
#
_entry.id   AF-A0A973B164-F1
#
_cell.length_a   1.000
_cell.length_b   1.000
_cell.length_c   1.000
_cell.angle_alpha   90.00
_cell.angle_beta   90.00
_cell.angle_gamma   90.00
#
_symmetry.space_group_name_H-M   'P 1'
#
loop_
_entity.id
_entity.type
_entity.pdbx_description
1 polymer ?
#
loop_
_entity_poly.entity_id
_entity_poly.type
_entity_poly.pdbx_seq_one_letter_code
_entity_poly.pdbx_strand_id
1 'polypeptide(L)'
;GEKVAGLYVVEEITTRSASPAERAVAEAALAAIPGGLDRVLYARVDVIPDASGAPVVLELELTEPSLFFQHDHTAAPRLAAALLARL
;
A
#
# COMPACT_ATOMS: atom_id res chain seq x y z
N GLY A 1 -19.80 5.96 4.40
CA GLY A 1 -19.68 5.13 5.60
C GLY A 1 -20.46 5.75 6.74
N GLU A 2 -20.84 4.93 7.71
CA GLU A 2 -21.45 5.36 8.97
C GLU A 2 -20.48 6.28 9.74
N LYS A 3 -20.99 7.30 10.43
CA LYS A 3 -20.16 8.21 11.23
C LYS A 3 -20.03 7.71 12.66
N VAL A 4 -18.81 7.43 13.12
CA VAL A 4 -18.50 7.15 14.54
C VAL A 4 -18.49 8.45 15.32
N ALA A 5 -19.30 8.52 16.39
CA ALA A 5 -19.45 9.70 17.25
C ALA A 5 -19.73 11.02 16.51
N GLY A 6 -20.27 10.95 15.28
CA GLY A 6 -20.55 12.11 14.43
C GLY A 6 -19.33 12.78 13.78
N LEU A 7 -18.11 12.31 14.05
CA LEU A 7 -16.86 12.98 13.67
C LEU A 7 -16.08 12.27 12.56
N TYR A 8 -16.05 10.94 12.57
CA TYR A 8 -15.23 10.16 11.63
C TYR A 8 -16.07 9.16 10.85
N VAL A 9 -15.73 8.92 9.59
CA VAL A 9 -16.35 7.87 8.79
C VAL A 9 -15.64 6.55 9.12
N VAL A 10 -16.41 5.48 9.37
CA VAL A 10 -15.83 4.13 9.49
C VAL A 10 -15.15 3.77 8.17
N GLU A 11 -13.86 3.43 8.24
CA GLU A 11 -13.12 2.88 7.12
C GLU A 11 -13.49 1.41 6.93
N GLU A 12 -13.88 1.06 5.70
CA GLU A 12 -14.12 -0.33 5.31
C GLU A 12 -12.90 -0.86 4.54
N ILE A 13 -12.03 -1.57 5.26
CA ILE A 13 -10.85 -2.22 4.67
C ILE A 13 -11.19 -3.68 4.40
N THR A 14 -11.14 -4.06 3.13
CA THR A 14 -11.41 -5.43 2.67
C THR A 14 -10.31 -5.88 1.71
N THR A 15 -10.12 -7.19 1.61
CA THR A 15 -9.15 -7.78 0.67
C THR A 15 -9.48 -7.40 -0.76
N ARG A 16 -8.49 -6.94 -1.53
CA ARG A 16 -8.61 -6.69 -2.97
C ARG A 16 -7.37 -7.17 -3.72
N SER A 17 -7.56 -7.54 -4.97
CA SER A 17 -6.48 -7.80 -5.92
C SER A 17 -6.33 -6.60 -6.83
N ALA A 18 -5.15 -5.98 -6.85
CA ALA A 18 -4.86 -4.89 -7.77
C ALA A 18 -4.93 -5.38 -9.23
N SER A 19 -5.59 -4.61 -10.08
CA SER A 19 -5.57 -4.80 -11.52
C SER A 19 -4.16 -4.58 -12.07
N PRO A 20 -3.86 -5.08 -13.30
CA PRO A 20 -2.57 -4.81 -13.93
C PRO A 20 -2.26 -3.31 -14.08
N ALA A 21 -3.26 -2.46 -14.31
CA ALA A 21 -3.08 -1.02 -14.47
C ALA A 21 -2.73 -0.34 -13.13
N GLU A 22 -3.44 -0.67 -12.05
CA GLU A 22 -3.13 -0.20 -10.69
C GLU A 22 -1.72 -0.65 -10.26
N ARG A 23 -1.37 -1.90 -10.56
CA ARG A 23 -0.04 -2.44 -10.27
C ARG A 23 1.06 -1.72 -11.05
N ALA A 24 0.84 -1.40 -12.32
CA ALA A 24 1.81 -0.66 -13.13
C ALA A 24 2.06 0.75 -12.57
N VAL A 25 1.02 1.43 -12.09
CA VAL A 25 1.15 2.74 -11.41
C VAL A 25 1.95 2.60 -10.12
N ALA A 26 1.67 1.55 -9.33
CA ALA A 26 2.42 1.29 -8.10
C ALA A 26 3.91 1.00 -8.38
N GLU A 27 4.22 0.17 -9.38
CA GLU A 27 5.60 -0.13 -9.79
C GLU A 27 6.33 1.13 -10.28
N ALA A 28 5.64 2.03 -11.00
CA ALA A 28 6.21 3.31 -11.42
C ALA A 28 6.51 4.25 -10.22
N ALA A 29 5.62 4.31 -9.24
CA ALA A 29 5.83 5.08 -8.01
C ALA A 29 7.03 4.55 -7.20
N LEU A 30 7.14 3.23 -7.08
CA LEU A 30 8.25 2.55 -6.43
C LEU A 30 9.59 2.81 -7.16
N ALA A 31 9.61 2.79 -8.49
CA ALA A 31 10.80 3.07 -9.28
C ALA A 31 11.29 4.54 -9.14
N ALA A 32 10.39 5.46 -8.77
CA ALA A 32 10.72 6.88 -8.57
C ALA A 32 11.35 7.19 -7.20
N ILE A 33 11.44 6.21 -6.28
CA ILE A 33 12.01 6.42 -4.94
C ILE A 33 13.50 6.81 -5.05
N PRO A 34 13.91 7.97 -4.50
CA PRO A 34 15.32 8.37 -4.49
C PRO A 34 16.20 7.34 -3.77
N GLY A 35 17.25 6.88 -4.45
CA GLY A 35 18.15 5.85 -3.93
C GLY A 35 17.72 4.40 -4.24
N GLY A 36 16.56 4.20 -4.89
CA GLY A 36 16.12 2.91 -5.41
C GLY A 36 15.45 2.00 -4.37
N LEU A 37 14.82 0.94 -4.86
CA LEU A 37 14.01 0.03 -4.05
C LEU A 37 14.79 -0.76 -3.00
N ASP A 38 16.08 -0.99 -3.21
CA ASP A 38 16.92 -1.72 -2.25
C ASP A 38 17.04 -1.00 -0.90
N ARG A 39 16.81 0.32 -0.89
CA ARG A 39 16.84 1.19 0.31
C ARG A 39 15.58 1.08 1.17
N VAL A 40 14.50 0.52 0.64
CA VAL A 40 13.23 0.36 1.36
C VAL A 40 12.96 -1.12 1.61
N LEU A 41 12.57 -1.46 2.84
CA LEU A 41 12.20 -2.82 3.21
C LEU A 41 10.75 -3.12 2.84
N TYR A 42 9.90 -2.09 2.91
CA TYR A 42 8.49 -2.12 2.59
C TYR A 42 8.07 -0.76 2.04
N ALA A 43 6.94 -0.73 1.35
CA ALA A 43 6.26 0.47 0.91
C ALA A 43 4.77 0.14 0.75
N ARG A 44 3.89 1.11 1.00
CA ARG A 44 2.48 1.04 0.58
C ARG A 44 2.25 2.09 -0.50
N VAL A 45 1.62 1.69 -1.60
CA VAL A 45 1.16 2.61 -2.64
C VAL A 45 -0.35 2.55 -2.66
N ASP A 46 -0.97 3.67 -2.32
CA ASP A 46 -2.42 3.80 -2.40
C ASP A 46 -2.78 4.42 -3.75
N VAL A 47 -3.72 3.81 -4.45
CA VAL A 47 -4.15 4.21 -5.79
C VAL A 47 -5.65 4.44 -5.83
N ILE A 48 -6.05 5.44 -6.61
CA ILE A 48 -7.46 5.77 -6.86
C ILE A 48 -7.68 6.05 -8.35
N PRO A 49 -8.91 5.90 -8.87
CA PRO A 49 -9.22 6.38 -10.20
C PRO A 49 -9.23 7.91 -10.25
N ASP A 50 -8.74 8.48 -11.34
CA ASP A 50 -8.94 9.89 -11.69
C ASP A 50 -10.33 10.13 -12.32
N ALA A 51 -10.58 11.35 -12.81
CA ALA A 51 -11.84 11.72 -13.45
C ALA A 51 -12.16 10.92 -14.74
N SER A 52 -11.16 10.30 -15.37
CA SER A 52 -11.30 9.43 -16.54
C SER A 52 -11.40 7.95 -16.17
N GLY A 53 -11.24 7.61 -14.89
CA GLY A 53 -11.18 6.24 -14.39
C GLY A 53 -9.79 5.61 -14.47
N ALA A 54 -8.76 6.35 -14.89
CA ALA A 54 -7.38 5.85 -14.92
C ALA A 54 -6.79 5.83 -13.50
N PRO A 55 -6.06 4.77 -13.10
CA PRO A 55 -5.45 4.73 -11.79
C PRO A 55 -4.36 5.78 -11.65
N VAL A 56 -4.36 6.48 -10.53
CA VAL A 56 -3.33 7.47 -10.13
C VAL A 56 -2.93 7.21 -8.69
N VAL A 57 -1.71 7.62 -8.33
CA VAL A 57 -1.22 7.55 -6.94
C VAL A 57 -2.01 8.55 -6.09
N LEU A 58 -2.54 8.08 -4.97
CA LEU A 58 -3.07 8.92 -3.90
C LEU A 58 -1.97 9.20 -2.87
N GLU A 59 -1.28 8.15 -2.40
CA GLU A 59 -0.27 8.22 -1.34
C GLU A 59 0.84 7.17 -1.56
N LEU A 60 2.05 7.50 -1.09
CA LEU A 60 3.20 6.60 -1.01
C LEU A 60 3.79 6.68 0.39
N GLU A 61 3.60 5.63 1.19
CA GLU A 61 4.13 5.55 2.55
C GLU A 61 5.34 4.61 2.63
N LEU A 62 6.44 5.14 3.17
CA LEU A 62 7.72 4.42 3.27
C LEU A 62 8.20 4.23 4.72
N THR A 63 7.58 4.90 5.70
CA THR A 63 8.11 4.97 7.07
C THR A 63 7.25 4.23 8.09
N GLU A 64 5.94 4.49 8.15
CA GLU A 64 5.05 3.85 9.13
C GLU A 64 3.68 3.40 8.56
N PRO A 65 3.66 2.75 7.37
CA PRO A 65 2.40 2.33 6.75
C PRO A 65 1.66 1.28 7.58
N SER A 66 0.34 1.35 7.55
CA SER A 66 -0.50 0.20 7.93
C SER A 66 -0.45 -0.86 6.82
N LEU A 67 0.30 -1.95 7.03
CA LEU A 67 0.47 -3.01 6.03
C LEU A 67 -0.65 -4.06 6.00
N PHE A 68 -1.75 -3.81 6.72
CA PHE A 68 -2.98 -4.61 6.66
C PHE A 68 -2.79 -6.12 6.86
N PHE A 69 -1.86 -6.55 7.74
CA PHE A 69 -1.53 -7.97 7.96
C PHE A 69 -2.71 -8.88 8.30
N GLN A 70 -3.79 -8.33 8.86
CA GLN A 70 -5.01 -9.09 9.17
C GLN A 70 -5.75 -9.60 7.92
N HIS A 71 -5.44 -9.05 6.74
CA HIS A 71 -6.11 -9.36 5.48
C HIS A 71 -5.31 -10.33 4.59
N ASP A 72 -4.05 -10.64 4.94
CA ASP A 72 -3.24 -11.66 4.27
C ASP A 72 -2.34 -12.36 5.31
N HIS A 73 -2.67 -13.60 5.64
CA HIS A 73 -1.94 -14.42 6.62
C HIS A 73 -0.48 -14.66 6.25
N THR A 74 -0.09 -14.47 4.98
CA THR A 74 1.30 -14.61 4.51
C THR A 74 2.10 -13.30 4.61
N ALA A 75 1.44 -12.16 4.76
CA ALA A 75 2.09 -10.85 4.71
C ALA A 75 3.04 -10.60 5.89
N ALA A 76 2.62 -10.92 7.12
CA ALA A 76 3.49 -10.77 8.30
C ALA A 76 4.73 -11.71 8.25
N PRO A 77 4.60 -13.01 7.93
CA PRO A 77 5.76 -13.87 7.69
C PRO A 77 6.71 -13.37 6.60
N ARG A 78 6.19 -12.84 5.49
CA ARG A 78 7.01 -12.25 4.41
C ARG A 78 7.84 -11.07 4.91
N LEU A 79 7.25 -10.16 5.68
CA LEU A 79 7.98 -9.03 6.25
C LEU A 79 9.05 -9.51 7.24
N ALA A 80 8.71 -10.46 8.12
CA ALA A 80 9.66 -11.03 9.07
C ALA A 80 10.88 -11.67 8.37
N ALA A 81 10.66 -12.42 7.29
CA ALA A 81 11.74 -12.99 6.49
C ALA A 81 12.61 -11.89 5.84
N ALA A 82 12.00 -10.84 5.29
CA ALA A 82 12.72 -9.73 4.68
C ALA A 82 13.55 -8.90 5.70
N LEU A 83 13.07 -8.81 6.94
CA LEU A 83 13.82 -8.23 8.07
C LEU A 83 15.04 -9.09 8.43
N LEU A 84 14.83 -10.39 8.62
CA LEU A 84 15.92 -11.33 8.96
C LEU A 84 17.02 -11.36 7.89
N ALA A 85 16.68 -11.18 6.62
CA ALA A 85 17.65 -11.12 5.53
C ALA A 85 18.51 -9.83 5.51
N ARG A 86 18.15 -8.82 6.30
CA ARG A 86 18.89 -7.55 6.43
C ARG A 86 19.73 -7.45 7.72
N LEU A 87 19.66 -8.47 8.59
CA LEU A 87 20.50 -8.60 9.78
C LEU A 87 21.79 -9.36 9.46
#